data_AF-A0A934C7K7-F1
#
_entry.id   AF-A0A934C7K7-F1
#
_cell.length_a   1.000
_cell.length_b   1.000
_cell.length_c   1.000
_cell.angle_alpha   90.00
_cell.angle_beta   90.00
_cell.angle_gamma   90.00
#
_symmetry.space_group_name_H-M   'P 1'
#
loop_
_entity.id
_entity.type
_entity.pdbx_description
1 polymer ?
#
loop_
_entity_poly.entity_id
_entity_poly.type
_entity_poly.pdbx_seq_one_letter_code
_entity_poly.pdbx_strand_id
1 'polypeptide(L)'
;MEKQEERNQRVELDELLAAEFNYIALTATQANEDRARVSSFYLLAVGSLVAALFGTQFFDPEKLTPTVRLMFSGLFILLTLLGASTVLQLAQLRSAWHESMRAMNQIKDFAMKQNPELAEAFRWKTSTIPRKYKRNSVSYYQALEVSIIGGLTFGAAMFFLQQAFLPVSAITWLISLLLGTLAVYIQMWLYKRMLT
;
A
#
# COMPACT_ATOMS: atom_id res chain seq x y z
N MET A 1 0.21 12.90 -54.66
CA MET A 1 -0.87 12.40 -53.77
C MET A 1 -0.28 11.44 -52.74
N GLU A 2 0.53 10.46 -53.16
CA GLU A 2 1.27 9.51 -52.29
C GLU A 2 2.01 10.16 -51.08
N LYS A 3 2.85 11.18 -51.31
CA LYS A 3 3.60 11.86 -50.22
C LYS A 3 2.72 12.55 -49.16
N GLN A 4 1.49 12.92 -49.51
CA GLN A 4 0.58 13.59 -48.59
C GLN A 4 -0.21 12.58 -47.76
N GLU A 5 -0.51 11.42 -48.34
CA GLU A 5 -1.10 10.26 -47.67
C GLU A 5 -0.14 9.66 -46.64
N GLU A 6 1.13 9.46 -47.02
CA GLU A 6 2.18 9.00 -46.10
C GLU A 6 2.41 9.96 -44.92
N ARG A 7 2.31 11.27 -45.17
CA ARG A 7 2.44 12.29 -44.12
C ARG A 7 1.25 12.23 -43.16
N ASN A 8 0.03 12.12 -43.66
CA ASN A 8 -1.16 12.01 -42.82
C ASN A 8 -1.12 10.75 -41.96
N GLN A 9 -0.73 9.61 -42.51
CA GLN A 9 -0.59 8.36 -41.76
C GLN A 9 0.43 8.46 -40.60
N ARG A 10 1.54 9.17 -40.80
CA ARG A 10 2.52 9.40 -39.72
C ARG A 10 1.96 10.28 -38.61
N VAL A 11 1.22 11.35 -38.96
CA VAL A 11 0.57 12.21 -37.97
C VAL A 11 -0.47 11.43 -37.18
N GLU A 12 -1.30 10.62 -37.83
CA GLU A 12 -2.29 9.76 -37.15
C GLU A 12 -1.62 8.75 -36.21
N LEU A 13 -0.49 8.17 -36.62
CA LEU A 13 0.28 7.25 -35.77
C LEU A 13 0.89 7.97 -34.56
N ASP A 14 1.47 9.15 -34.76
CA ASP A 14 2.05 9.95 -33.67
C ASP A 14 0.96 10.40 -32.68
N GLU A 15 -0.21 10.80 -33.17
CA GLU A 15 -1.38 11.13 -32.35
C GLU A 15 -1.89 9.92 -31.56
N LEU A 16 -1.97 8.74 -32.19
CA LEU A 16 -2.37 7.50 -31.52
C LEU A 16 -1.39 7.12 -30.41
N LEU A 17 -0.08 7.20 -30.67
CA LEU A 17 0.96 6.89 -29.68
C LEU A 17 0.95 7.90 -28.52
N ALA A 18 0.72 9.17 -28.80
CA ALA A 18 0.56 10.21 -27.79
C ALA A 18 -0.70 9.99 -26.95
N ALA A 19 -1.82 9.62 -27.57
CA ALA A 19 -3.06 9.30 -26.89
C ALA A 19 -2.91 8.08 -25.97
N GLU A 20 -2.28 7.00 -26.44
CA GLU A 20 -2.00 5.81 -25.65
C GLU A 20 -1.06 6.14 -24.48
N PHE A 21 0.00 6.93 -24.72
CA PHE A 21 0.90 7.36 -23.66
C PHE A 21 0.17 8.15 -22.56
N ASN A 22 -0.72 9.07 -22.96
CA ASN A 22 -1.52 9.86 -22.02
C ASN A 22 -2.52 8.99 -21.26
N TYR A 23 -3.18 8.04 -21.93
CA TYR A 23 -4.08 7.09 -21.29
C TYR A 23 -3.36 6.31 -20.18
N ILE A 24 -2.18 5.74 -20.48
CA ILE A 24 -1.39 4.99 -19.50
C ILE A 24 -0.90 5.89 -18.36
N ALA A 25 -0.49 7.13 -18.66
CA ALA A 25 -0.06 8.11 -17.66
C ALA A 25 -1.16 8.46 -16.66
N LEU A 26 -2.41 8.60 -17.14
CA LEU A 26 -3.58 8.81 -16.28
C LEU A 26 -3.83 7.60 -15.38
N THR A 27 -3.77 6.38 -15.92
CA THR A 27 -3.90 5.15 -15.11
C THR A 27 -2.82 5.05 -14.03
N ALA A 28 -1.56 5.37 -14.37
CA ALA A 28 -0.46 5.37 -13.41
C ALA A 28 -0.69 6.40 -12.28
N THR A 29 -1.18 7.59 -12.64
CA THR A 29 -1.48 8.65 -11.69
C THR A 29 -2.61 8.25 -10.74
N GLN A 30 -3.70 7.73 -11.30
CA GLN A 30 -4.84 7.23 -10.53
C GLN A 30 -4.44 6.13 -9.55
N ALA A 31 -3.64 5.14 -9.99
CA ALA A 31 -3.14 4.09 -9.09
C ALA A 31 -2.31 4.64 -7.91
N ASN A 32 -1.57 5.74 -8.12
CA ASN A 32 -0.79 6.37 -7.06
C ASN A 32 -1.66 7.21 -6.11
N GLU A 33 -2.69 7.89 -6.62
CA GLU A 33 -3.69 8.60 -5.81
C GLU A 33 -4.52 7.64 -4.96
N ASP A 34 -4.99 6.53 -5.55
CA ASP A 34 -5.72 5.48 -4.85
C ASP A 34 -4.87 4.88 -3.71
N ARG A 35 -3.56 4.73 -3.93
CA ARG A 35 -2.65 4.23 -2.90
C ARG A 35 -2.63 5.15 -1.67
N ALA A 36 -2.58 6.47 -1.88
CA ALA A 36 -2.64 7.44 -0.79
C ALA A 36 -4.01 7.42 -0.09
N ARG A 37 -5.10 7.30 -0.86
CA ARG A 37 -6.47 7.26 -0.33
C ARG A 37 -6.71 6.06 0.56
N VAL A 38 -6.32 4.86 0.11
CA VAL A 38 -6.50 3.61 0.86
C VAL A 38 -5.74 3.65 2.19
N SER A 39 -4.49 4.13 2.20
CA SER A 39 -3.75 4.28 3.47
C SER A 39 -4.44 5.27 4.42
N SER A 40 -4.92 6.41 3.91
CA SER A 40 -5.59 7.42 4.72
C SER A 40 -6.90 6.92 5.33
N PHE A 41 -7.68 6.11 4.61
CA PHE A 41 -8.90 5.52 5.15
C PHE A 41 -8.63 4.55 6.30
N TYR A 42 -7.58 3.74 6.19
CA TYR A 42 -7.18 2.85 7.29
C TYR A 42 -6.75 3.65 8.53
N LEU A 43 -5.90 4.67 8.34
CA LEU A 43 -5.45 5.55 9.42
C LEU A 43 -6.63 6.27 10.10
N LEU A 44 -7.57 6.79 9.31
CA LEU A 44 -8.77 7.44 9.82
C LEU A 44 -9.62 6.46 10.65
N ALA A 45 -9.84 5.23 10.15
CA ALA A 45 -10.63 4.23 10.84
C ALA A 45 -10.02 3.84 12.20
N VAL A 46 -8.71 3.55 12.22
CA VAL A 46 -8.01 3.19 13.47
C VAL A 46 -7.94 4.40 14.41
N GLY A 47 -7.61 5.58 13.91
CA GLY A 47 -7.55 6.82 14.70
C GLY A 47 -8.89 7.18 15.33
N SER A 48 -9.98 7.04 14.58
CA SER A 48 -11.35 7.27 15.06
C SER A 48 -11.73 6.28 16.15
N LEU A 49 -11.36 5.00 16.00
CA LEU A 49 -11.59 4.01 17.05
C LEU A 49 -10.81 4.36 18.32
N VAL A 50 -9.52 4.67 18.19
CA VAL A 50 -8.69 5.06 19.35
C VAL A 50 -9.32 6.26 20.06
N ALA A 51 -9.74 7.29 19.32
CA ALA A 51 -10.43 8.45 19.88
C ALA A 51 -11.73 8.06 20.62
N ALA A 52 -12.54 7.15 20.05
CA ALA A 52 -13.76 6.67 20.68
C ALA A 52 -13.49 5.90 21.99
N LEU A 53 -12.44 5.09 22.04
CA LEU A 53 -12.01 4.37 23.26
C LEU A 53 -11.61 5.34 24.37
N PHE A 54 -10.84 6.37 24.03
CA PHE A 54 -10.43 7.39 25.00
C PHE A 54 -11.60 8.27 25.46
N GLY A 55 -12.54 8.60 24.56
CA GLY A 55 -13.70 9.43 24.89
C GLY A 55 -14.72 8.77 25.81
N THR A 56 -14.77 7.43 25.85
CA THR A 56 -15.76 6.66 26.62
C THR A 56 -15.30 6.27 28.03
N GLN A 57 -14.06 6.60 28.41
CA GLN A 57 -13.48 6.29 29.72
C GLN A 57 -13.61 4.80 30.12
N PHE A 58 -13.58 3.87 29.16
CA PHE A 58 -13.65 2.43 29.42
C PHE A 58 -12.42 1.85 30.18
N PHE A 59 -11.53 2.69 30.69
CA PHE A 59 -10.34 2.27 31.43
C PHE A 59 -10.62 1.95 32.91
N ASP A 60 -11.85 2.14 33.38
CA ASP A 60 -12.25 1.69 34.72
C ASP A 60 -12.19 0.15 34.79
N PRO A 61 -11.36 -0.44 35.67
CA PRO A 61 -11.18 -1.90 35.75
C PRO A 61 -12.47 -2.66 36.02
N GLU A 62 -13.42 -2.02 36.72
CA GLU A 62 -14.74 -2.59 37.05
C GLU A 62 -15.68 -2.71 35.84
N LYS A 63 -15.49 -1.88 34.81
CA LYS A 63 -16.32 -1.89 33.59
C LYS A 63 -15.80 -2.87 32.53
N LEU A 64 -14.55 -3.32 32.65
CA LEU A 64 -13.90 -4.26 31.74
C LEU A 64 -14.22 -5.71 32.10
N THR A 65 -15.49 -6.10 31.94
CA THR A 65 -15.92 -7.50 32.10
C THR A 65 -15.24 -8.40 31.06
N PRO A 66 -15.14 -9.73 31.29
CA PRO A 66 -14.56 -10.66 30.32
C PRO A 66 -15.21 -10.58 28.94
N THR A 67 -16.53 -10.39 28.87
CA THR A 67 -17.27 -10.20 27.62
C THR A 67 -16.80 -8.96 26.85
N VAL A 68 -16.64 -7.83 27.53
CA VAL A 68 -16.15 -6.58 26.92
C VAL A 68 -14.71 -6.74 26.41
N ARG A 69 -13.85 -7.44 27.16
CA ARG A 69 -12.48 -7.76 26.73
C ARG A 69 -12.48 -8.61 25.44
N LEU A 70 -13.34 -9.61 25.35
CA LEU A 70 -13.48 -10.42 24.13
C LEU A 70 -13.99 -9.60 22.94
N MET A 71 -14.93 -8.67 23.16
CA MET A 71 -15.39 -7.75 22.11
C MET A 71 -14.27 -6.86 21.60
N PHE A 72 -13.47 -6.27 22.49
CA PHE A 72 -12.29 -5.50 22.08
C PHE A 72 -11.26 -6.34 21.34
N SER A 73 -10.99 -7.56 21.82
CA SER A 73 -10.12 -8.51 21.11
C SER A 73 -10.62 -8.75 19.68
N GLY A 74 -11.90 -9.07 19.50
CA GLY A 74 -12.50 -9.29 18.18
C GLY A 74 -12.39 -8.06 17.27
N LEU A 75 -12.66 -6.87 17.81
CA LEU A 75 -12.55 -5.61 17.08
C LEU A 75 -11.11 -5.34 16.61
N PHE A 76 -10.13 -5.55 17.48
CA PHE A 76 -8.71 -5.35 17.14
C PHE A 76 -8.18 -6.42 16.17
N ILE A 77 -8.69 -7.66 16.23
CA ILE A 77 -8.42 -8.68 15.19
C ILE A 77 -8.96 -8.19 13.85
N LEU A 78 -10.20 -7.70 13.80
CA LEU A 78 -10.79 -7.17 12.57
C LEU A 78 -9.95 -6.02 11.99
N LEU A 79 -9.51 -5.07 12.83
CA LEU A 79 -8.61 -3.99 12.40
C LEU A 79 -7.26 -4.48 11.89
N THR A 80 -6.72 -5.54 12.49
CA THR A 80 -5.48 -6.17 12.02
C THR A 80 -5.66 -6.78 10.64
N LEU A 81 -6.77 -7.49 10.41
CA LEU A 81 -7.10 -8.08 9.11
C LEU A 81 -7.33 -7.00 8.04
N LEU A 82 -8.00 -5.91 8.40
CA LEU A 82 -8.14 -4.75 7.52
C LEU A 82 -6.79 -4.12 7.19
N GLY A 83 -5.90 -3.95 8.17
CA GLY A 83 -4.54 -3.45 7.96
C GLY A 83 -3.73 -4.36 7.03
N ALA A 84 -3.79 -5.68 7.24
CA ALA A 84 -3.15 -6.65 6.36
C ALA A 84 -3.71 -6.57 4.93
N SER A 85 -5.03 -6.48 4.77
CA SER A 85 -5.68 -6.28 3.46
C SER A 85 -5.21 -4.99 2.79
N THR A 86 -5.14 -3.88 3.53
CA THR A 86 -4.61 -2.61 3.05
C THR A 86 -3.16 -2.76 2.57
N VAL A 87 -2.28 -3.44 3.30
CA VAL A 87 -0.89 -3.69 2.86
C VAL A 87 -0.84 -4.43 1.53
N LEU A 88 -1.71 -5.43 1.33
CA LEU A 88 -1.82 -6.15 0.05
C LEU A 88 -2.31 -5.23 -1.07
N GLN A 89 -3.31 -4.40 -0.82
CA GLN A 89 -3.81 -3.40 -1.79
C GLN A 89 -2.71 -2.41 -2.18
N LEU A 90 -1.95 -1.89 -1.22
CA LEU A 90 -0.83 -0.99 -1.47
C LEU A 90 0.25 -1.66 -2.35
N ALA A 91 0.51 -2.95 -2.16
CA ALA A 91 1.43 -3.72 -3.00
C ALA A 91 0.88 -3.88 -4.44
N GLN A 92 -0.40 -4.21 -4.60
CA GLN A 92 -1.01 -4.34 -5.92
C GLN A 92 -1.02 -3.01 -6.69
N LEU A 93 -1.37 -1.90 -6.03
CA LEU A 93 -1.33 -0.56 -6.63
C LEU A 93 0.10 -0.16 -7.03
N ARG A 94 1.11 -0.56 -6.26
CA ARG A 94 2.51 -0.36 -6.63
C ARG A 94 2.94 -1.22 -7.82
N SER A 95 2.34 -2.40 -8.01
CA SER A 95 2.50 -3.23 -9.20
C SER A 95 1.89 -2.59 -10.42
N ALA A 96 0.61 -2.20 -10.33
CA ALA A 96 -0.12 -1.56 -11.41
C ALA A 96 0.61 -0.31 -11.90
N TRP A 97 1.06 0.55 -10.99
CA TRP A 97 1.89 1.70 -11.35
C TRP A 97 3.18 1.29 -12.08
N HIS A 98 3.86 0.23 -11.65
CA HIS A 98 5.10 -0.22 -12.29
C HIS A 98 4.86 -0.72 -13.72
N GLU A 99 3.77 -1.46 -13.91
CA GLU A 99 3.36 -1.99 -15.21
C GLU A 99 3.00 -0.84 -16.16
N SER A 100 2.25 0.16 -15.71
CA SER A 100 1.97 1.37 -16.49
C SER A 100 3.25 2.09 -16.91
N MET A 101 4.19 2.27 -15.97
CA MET A 101 5.48 2.90 -16.29
C MET A 101 6.31 2.10 -17.29
N ARG A 102 6.22 0.76 -17.27
CA ARG A 102 6.88 -0.10 -18.25
C ARG A 102 6.24 0.05 -19.64
N ALA A 103 4.92 0.08 -19.72
CA ALA A 103 4.19 0.29 -20.97
C ALA A 103 4.50 1.66 -21.59
N MET A 104 4.51 2.74 -20.78
CA MET A 104 4.92 4.08 -21.23
C MET A 104 6.36 4.08 -21.76
N ASN A 105 7.27 3.38 -21.08
CA ASN A 105 8.66 3.31 -21.53
C ASN A 105 8.83 2.45 -22.80
N GLN A 106 7.94 1.48 -23.07
CA GLN A 106 7.93 0.75 -24.34
C GLN A 106 7.62 1.69 -25.52
N ILE A 107 6.69 2.63 -25.34
CA ILE A 107 6.39 3.66 -26.36
C ILE A 107 7.60 4.58 -26.54
N LYS A 108 8.25 5.02 -25.45
CA LYS A 108 9.50 5.80 -25.53
C LYS A 108 10.63 5.05 -26.23
N ASP A 109 10.80 3.77 -25.92
CA ASP A 109 11.81 2.92 -26.56
C ASP A 109 11.55 2.78 -28.06
N PHE A 110 10.28 2.69 -28.47
CA PHE A 110 9.90 2.73 -29.87
C PHE A 110 10.22 4.09 -30.52
N ALA A 111 9.91 5.20 -29.86
CA ALA A 111 10.22 6.55 -30.36
C ALA A 111 11.74 6.80 -30.48
N MET A 112 12.54 6.30 -29.52
CA MET A 112 14.01 6.41 -29.56
C MET A 112 14.64 5.61 -30.71
N LYS A 113 14.02 4.50 -31.14
CA LYS A 113 14.50 3.75 -32.32
C LYS A 113 14.35 4.56 -33.61
N GLN A 114 13.33 5.41 -33.69
CA GLN A 114 13.10 6.29 -34.83
C GLN A 114 13.95 7.56 -34.76
N ASN A 115 14.10 8.13 -33.56
CA ASN A 115 14.86 9.36 -33.32
C ASN A 115 15.87 9.14 -32.17
N PRO A 116 17.12 8.72 -32.47
CA PRO A 116 18.12 8.41 -31.45
C PRO A 116 18.48 9.57 -30.52
N GLU A 117 18.34 10.82 -30.99
CA GLU A 117 18.58 12.04 -30.21
C GLU A 117 17.69 12.14 -28.95
N LEU A 118 16.51 11.52 -28.96
CA LEU A 118 15.60 11.48 -27.81
C LEU A 118 16.16 10.65 -26.64
N ALA A 119 17.17 9.81 -26.89
CA ALA A 119 17.75 8.95 -25.87
C ALA A 119 18.41 9.71 -24.72
N GLU A 120 18.86 10.95 -24.95
CA GLU A 120 19.43 11.81 -23.93
C GLU A 120 18.35 12.53 -23.11
N ALA A 121 17.19 12.80 -23.70
CA ALA A 121 16.08 13.47 -23.02
C ALA A 121 15.36 12.56 -22.00
N PHE A 122 15.30 11.24 -22.25
CA PHE A 122 14.56 10.31 -21.39
C PHE A 122 15.43 9.68 -20.29
N ARG A 123 15.20 10.13 -19.05
CA ARG A 123 15.84 9.55 -17.85
C ARG A 123 15.43 8.10 -17.58
N TRP A 124 14.15 7.78 -17.74
CA TRP A 124 13.62 6.44 -17.52
C TRP A 124 13.31 5.76 -18.85
N LYS A 125 14.00 4.64 -19.05
CA LYS A 125 13.87 3.68 -20.15
C LYS A 125 13.42 2.35 -19.56
N THR A 126 12.99 1.40 -20.38
CA THR A 126 12.55 0.09 -19.87
C THR A 126 13.66 -0.62 -19.08
N SER A 127 14.92 -0.39 -19.43
CA SER A 127 16.10 -0.93 -18.73
C SER A 127 16.50 -0.15 -17.47
N THR A 128 16.14 1.14 -17.36
CA THR A 128 16.58 2.03 -16.27
C THR A 128 15.47 2.39 -15.28
N ILE A 129 14.26 1.86 -15.48
CA ILE A 129 13.13 2.07 -14.56
C ILE A 129 13.48 1.56 -13.15
N PRO A 130 13.14 2.31 -12.08
CA PRO A 130 13.36 1.86 -10.73
C PRO A 130 12.66 0.53 -10.43
N ARG A 131 13.34 -0.35 -9.67
CA ARG A 131 12.79 -1.64 -9.23
C ARG A 131 11.42 -1.49 -8.55
N LYS A 132 10.55 -2.47 -8.77
CA LYS A 132 9.21 -2.55 -8.18
C LYS A 132 9.25 -2.46 -6.64
N TYR A 133 10.11 -3.25 -6.00
CA TYR A 133 10.41 -3.13 -4.58
C TYR A 133 11.59 -2.19 -4.31
N LYS A 134 11.36 -1.12 -3.55
CA LYS A 134 12.40 -0.16 -3.10
C LYS A 134 12.11 0.30 -1.68
N ARG A 135 13.02 0.02 -0.75
CA ARG A 135 12.88 0.35 0.69
C ARG A 135 12.88 1.86 0.96
N ASN A 136 13.74 2.61 0.26
CA ASN A 136 13.80 4.07 0.38
C ASN A 136 12.80 4.71 -0.59
N SER A 137 11.51 4.41 -0.41
CA SER A 137 10.43 4.98 -1.22
C SER A 137 9.20 5.29 -0.36
N VAL A 138 8.44 6.31 -0.76
CA VAL A 138 7.18 6.66 -0.10
C VAL A 138 6.22 5.46 -0.06
N SER A 139 6.19 4.65 -1.12
CA SER A 139 5.35 3.46 -1.19
C SER A 139 5.69 2.42 -0.11
N TYR A 140 6.98 2.27 0.22
CA TYR A 140 7.41 1.36 1.29
C TYR A 140 7.05 1.92 2.67
N TYR A 141 7.26 3.22 2.90
CA TYR A 141 6.91 3.85 4.18
C TYR A 141 5.41 3.82 4.47
N GLN A 142 4.56 4.03 3.45
CA GLN A 142 3.11 3.89 3.58
C GLN A 142 2.70 2.46 4.01
N ALA A 143 3.30 1.43 3.39
CA ALA A 143 3.03 0.05 3.77
C ALA A 143 3.56 -0.29 5.16
N LEU A 144 4.72 0.25 5.54
CA LEU A 144 5.31 0.09 6.87
C LEU A 144 4.44 0.74 7.96
N GLU A 145 3.95 1.95 7.72
CA GLU A 145 3.05 2.66 8.65
C GLU A 145 1.79 1.85 8.94
N VAL A 146 1.09 1.41 7.87
CA VAL A 146 -0.09 0.54 8.01
C VAL A 146 0.29 -0.75 8.75
N SER A 147 1.45 -1.33 8.45
CA SER A 147 1.87 -2.58 9.09
C SER A 147 2.17 -2.43 10.57
N ILE A 148 2.81 -1.33 10.98
CA ILE A 148 3.06 -1.02 12.39
C ILE A 148 1.73 -0.88 13.14
N ILE A 149 0.79 -0.15 12.57
CA ILE A 149 -0.53 0.04 13.18
C ILE A 149 -1.29 -1.29 13.25
N GLY A 150 -1.25 -2.10 12.20
CA GLY A 150 -1.80 -3.46 12.19
C GLY A 150 -1.17 -4.37 13.25
N GLY A 151 0.14 -4.26 13.47
CA GLY A 151 0.85 -4.97 14.54
C GLY A 151 0.46 -4.50 15.95
N LEU A 152 0.28 -3.19 16.14
CA LEU A 152 -0.21 -2.61 17.39
C LEU A 152 -1.63 -3.09 17.70
N THR A 153 -2.54 -3.07 16.71
CA THR A 153 -3.89 -3.60 16.89
C THR A 153 -3.85 -5.10 17.19
N PHE A 154 -2.97 -5.86 16.54
CA PHE A 154 -2.86 -7.30 16.83
C PHE A 154 -2.34 -7.57 18.25
N GLY A 155 -1.32 -6.84 18.69
CA GLY A 155 -0.84 -6.91 20.07
C GLY A 155 -1.92 -6.55 21.08
N ALA A 156 -2.70 -5.49 20.82
CA ALA A 156 -3.85 -5.13 21.64
C ALA A 156 -4.92 -6.25 21.66
N ALA A 157 -5.23 -6.85 20.51
CA ALA A 157 -6.14 -7.99 20.45
C ALA A 157 -5.69 -9.13 21.35
N MET A 158 -4.43 -9.54 21.22
CA MET A 158 -3.86 -10.64 22.01
C MET A 158 -3.81 -10.30 23.49
N PHE A 159 -3.58 -9.03 23.84
CA PHE A 159 -3.64 -8.58 25.22
C PHE A 159 -5.04 -8.72 25.80
N PHE A 160 -6.06 -8.17 25.13
CA PHE A 160 -7.44 -8.28 25.60
C PHE A 160 -7.96 -9.73 25.64
N LEU A 161 -7.53 -10.56 24.69
CA LEU A 161 -7.85 -11.99 24.67
C LEU A 161 -7.26 -12.70 25.91
N GLN A 162 -5.97 -12.48 26.19
CA GLN A 162 -5.32 -13.06 27.37
C GLN A 162 -5.99 -12.56 28.67
N GLN A 163 -6.30 -11.26 28.75
CA GLN A 163 -6.98 -10.68 29.92
C GLN A 163 -8.39 -11.22 30.15
N ALA A 164 -9.04 -11.83 29.16
CA ALA A 164 -10.33 -12.46 29.38
C ALA A 164 -10.23 -13.74 30.24
N PHE A 165 -9.04 -14.38 30.28
CA PHE A 165 -8.84 -15.69 30.91
C PHE A 165 -7.71 -15.71 31.95
N LEU A 166 -6.75 -14.80 31.85
CA LEU A 166 -5.53 -14.76 32.65
C LEU A 166 -5.40 -13.42 33.37
N PRO A 167 -4.77 -13.39 34.56
CA PRO A 167 -4.49 -12.13 35.26
C PRO A 167 -3.43 -11.30 34.53
N VAL A 168 -3.48 -9.98 34.73
CA VAL A 168 -2.46 -9.05 34.24
C VAL A 168 -1.10 -9.42 34.83
N SER A 169 -0.13 -9.71 33.95
CA SER A 169 1.25 -9.99 34.33
C SER A 169 2.22 -9.46 33.28
N ALA A 170 3.49 -9.28 33.66
CA ALA A 170 4.55 -8.89 32.73
C ALA A 170 4.67 -9.86 31.54
N ILE A 171 4.38 -11.14 31.75
CA ILE A 171 4.42 -12.18 30.71
C ILE A 171 3.33 -11.92 29.66
N THR A 172 2.10 -11.59 30.07
CA THR A 172 1.01 -11.31 29.13
C THR A 172 1.31 -10.10 28.23
N TRP A 173 1.95 -9.06 28.78
CA TRP A 173 2.43 -7.92 28.00
C TRP A 173 3.51 -8.31 27.00
N LEU A 174 4.50 -9.10 27.45
CA LEU A 174 5.61 -9.54 26.60
C LEU A 174 5.12 -10.41 25.44
N ILE A 175 4.21 -11.35 25.69
CA ILE A 175 3.60 -12.19 24.65
C ILE A 175 2.86 -11.31 23.63
N SER A 176 2.03 -10.38 24.08
CA SER A 176 1.29 -9.48 23.19
C SER A 176 2.20 -8.60 22.34
N LEU A 177 3.29 -8.07 22.91
CA LEU A 177 4.26 -7.27 22.18
C LEU A 177 5.00 -8.09 21.11
N LEU A 178 5.41 -9.32 21.46
CA LEU A 178 6.07 -10.22 20.53
C LEU A 178 5.15 -10.62 19.38
N LEU A 179 3.88 -10.96 19.67
CA LEU A 179 2.89 -11.29 18.64
C LEU A 179 2.58 -10.09 17.74
N GLY A 180 2.46 -8.88 18.31
CA GLY A 180 2.28 -7.65 17.52
C GLY A 180 3.46 -7.40 16.59
N THR A 181 4.69 -7.52 17.09
CA THR A 181 5.93 -7.36 16.30
C THR A 181 6.01 -8.41 15.19
N LEU A 182 5.65 -9.65 15.49
CA LEU A 182 5.59 -10.74 14.52
C LEU A 182 4.57 -10.43 13.41
N ALA A 183 3.41 -9.87 13.75
CA ALA A 183 2.41 -9.46 12.76
C ALA A 183 2.96 -8.38 11.80
N VAL A 184 3.69 -7.38 12.29
CA VAL A 184 4.37 -6.39 11.43
C VAL A 184 5.33 -7.09 10.46
N TYR A 185 6.15 -8.01 10.97
CA TYR A 185 7.11 -8.74 10.15
C TYR A 185 6.43 -9.57 9.07
N ILE A 186 5.35 -10.29 9.41
CA ILE A 186 4.57 -11.09 8.45
C ILE A 186 3.95 -10.20 7.37
N GLN A 187 3.33 -9.08 7.76
CA GLN A 187 2.71 -8.15 6.80
C GLN A 187 3.75 -7.56 5.83
N MET A 188 4.90 -7.13 6.34
CA MET A 188 5.99 -6.60 5.50
C MET A 188 6.66 -7.68 4.64
N TRP A 189 6.71 -8.93 5.13
CA TRP A 189 7.16 -10.07 4.33
C TRP A 189 6.21 -10.35 3.17
N LEU A 190 4.89 -10.34 3.40
CA LEU A 190 3.87 -10.47 2.35
C LEU A 190 3.99 -9.33 1.33
N TYR A 191 4.14 -8.08 1.79
CA TYR A 191 4.36 -6.93 0.93
C TYR A 191 5.58 -7.12 0.01
N LYS A 192 6.71 -7.55 0.58
CA LYS A 192 7.92 -7.84 -0.21
C LYS A 192 7.69 -8.95 -1.24
N ARG A 193 7.01 -10.03 -0.84
CA ARG A 193 6.71 -11.18 -1.70
C ARG A 193 5.84 -10.81 -2.90
N MET A 194 4.92 -9.86 -2.77
CA MET A 194 4.10 -9.39 -3.89
C MET A 194 4.84 -8.45 -4.86
N LEU A 195 5.93 -7.83 -4.41
CA LEU A 195 6.70 -6.86 -5.19
C LEU A 195 8.02 -7.40 -5.75
N THR A 196 8.36 -8.65 -5.45
CA THR A 196 9.52 -9.36 -5.98
C THR A 196 9.05 -10.41 -6.97
#